data_AF-A0A382MEV5-F1
#
_entry.id   AF-A0A382MEV5-F1
#
_cell.length_a   1.000
_cell.length_b   1.000
_cell.length_c   1.000
_cell.angle_alpha   90.00
_cell.angle_beta   90.00
_cell.angle_gamma   90.00
#
_symmetry.space_group_name_H-M   'P 1'
#
loop_
_entity.id
_entity.type
_entity.pdbx_description
1 polymer ?
#
loop_
_entity_poly.entity_id
_entity_poly.type
_entity_poly.pdbx_seq_one_letter_code
_entity_poly.pdbx_strand_id
1 'polypeptide(L)'
;VNNLEAEGIKTVFADPKILKKTKIQTIFPSQDANYVILDKDVIKKSKGKKVGRRFKVSSNKDIEKILDSAKKGLDFVIIEVKDWKIIPLENIIAKLHKLHTQIFAIANNPKEARKMFSILDVGVDAVIFNTGSINEVRESLVYLGSKSFDLSVAKII
;
A
#
# COMPACT_ATOMS: atom_id res chain seq x y z
N VAL A 1 -14.54 -10.94 10.31
CA VAL A 1 -14.72 -10.24 9.01
C VAL A 1 -15.89 -9.26 9.04
N ASN A 2 -17.07 -9.65 9.53
CA ASN A 2 -18.26 -8.76 9.55
C ASN A 2 -18.02 -7.39 10.23
N ASN A 3 -17.19 -7.34 11.28
CA ASN A 3 -16.85 -6.06 11.93
C ASN A 3 -15.94 -5.16 11.08
N LEU A 4 -15.24 -5.67 10.07
CA LEU A 4 -14.31 -4.86 9.26
C LEU A 4 -15.04 -3.92 8.32
N GLU A 5 -16.14 -4.38 7.69
CA GLU A 5 -16.98 -3.51 6.85
C GLU A 5 -17.63 -2.39 7.67
N ALA A 6 -18.09 -2.69 8.88
CA ALA A 6 -18.69 -1.71 9.79
C ALA A 6 -17.69 -0.61 10.21
N GLU A 7 -16.41 -0.94 10.30
CA GLU A 7 -15.32 0.00 10.61
C GLU A 7 -14.80 0.73 9.36
N GLY A 8 -15.46 0.57 8.20
CA GLY A 8 -15.12 1.27 6.96
C GLY A 8 -13.97 0.65 6.16
N ILE A 9 -13.50 -0.53 6.54
CA ILE A 9 -12.40 -1.23 5.84
C ILE A 9 -12.95 -1.85 4.56
N LYS A 10 -12.45 -1.37 3.42
CA LYS A 10 -12.87 -1.82 2.08
C LYS A 10 -11.97 -2.90 1.47
N THR A 11 -10.76 -3.06 2.00
CA THR A 11 -9.74 -3.94 1.43
C THR A 11 -9.00 -4.69 2.53
N VAL A 12 -8.76 -5.99 2.35
CA VAL A 12 -8.02 -6.84 3.31
C VAL A 12 -6.96 -7.68 2.62
N PHE A 13 -5.88 -7.98 3.34
CA PHE A 13 -4.88 -8.95 2.91
C PHE A 13 -5.28 -10.35 3.40
N ALA A 14 -6.04 -11.09 2.59
CA ALA A 14 -6.53 -12.42 2.95
C ALA A 14 -6.94 -13.22 1.70
N ASP A 15 -6.95 -14.54 1.82
CA ASP A 15 -7.47 -15.42 0.76
C ASP A 15 -8.96 -15.11 0.51
N PRO A 16 -9.36 -14.80 -0.73
CA PRO A 16 -10.76 -14.60 -1.10
C PRO A 16 -11.70 -15.72 -0.65
N LYS A 17 -11.22 -16.97 -0.57
CA LYS A 17 -12.03 -18.13 -0.17
C LYS A 17 -12.46 -18.08 1.30
N ILE A 18 -11.68 -17.41 2.14
CA ILE A 18 -11.96 -17.28 3.58
C ILE A 18 -13.03 -16.20 3.81
N LEU A 19 -13.14 -15.24 2.90
CA LEU A 19 -14.18 -14.23 2.94
C LEU A 19 -15.47 -14.83 2.37
N LYS A 20 -16.50 -14.96 3.22
CA LYS A 20 -17.88 -15.18 2.76
C LYS A 20 -18.31 -13.99 1.88
N LYS A 21 -19.41 -14.08 1.12
CA LYS A 21 -19.93 -13.01 0.23
C LYS A 21 -19.96 -11.64 0.94
N THR A 22 -18.89 -10.87 0.81
CA THR A 22 -18.74 -9.50 1.31
C THR A 22 -18.38 -8.59 0.15
N LYS A 23 -18.49 -7.27 0.35
CA LYS A 23 -18.03 -6.28 -0.64
C LYS A 23 -16.55 -5.92 -0.46
N ILE A 24 -15.90 -6.49 0.55
CA ILE A 24 -14.47 -6.27 0.83
C ILE A 24 -13.62 -6.82 -0.32
N GLN A 25 -12.72 -5.99 -0.83
CA GLN A 25 -11.72 -6.37 -1.82
C GLN A 25 -10.54 -7.10 -1.17
N THR A 26 -9.90 -8.00 -1.89
CA THR A 26 -8.77 -8.79 -1.38
C THR A 26 -7.47 -8.49 -2.09
N ILE A 27 -6.40 -8.42 -1.31
CA ILE A 27 -5.01 -8.47 -1.79
C ILE A 27 -4.41 -9.82 -1.37
N PHE A 28 -4.08 -10.70 -2.32
CA PHE A 28 -3.57 -12.04 -2.00
C PHE A 28 -2.82 -12.68 -3.19
N PRO A 29 -1.87 -13.61 -2.97
CA PRO A 29 -1.25 -14.40 -4.03
C PRO A 29 -2.20 -15.50 -4.55
N SER A 30 -3.38 -15.11 -5.03
CA SER A 30 -4.35 -16.00 -5.67
C SER A 30 -4.97 -15.30 -6.86
N GLN A 31 -5.22 -16.06 -7.94
CA GLN A 31 -5.91 -15.52 -9.11
C GLN A 31 -7.33 -15.07 -8.80
N ASP A 32 -7.95 -15.58 -7.73
CA ASP A 32 -9.31 -15.21 -7.33
C ASP A 32 -9.40 -13.83 -6.68
N ALA A 33 -8.26 -13.23 -6.30
CA ALA A 33 -8.22 -11.94 -5.63
C ALA A 33 -8.47 -10.75 -6.59
N ASN A 34 -8.98 -9.63 -6.05
CA ASN A 34 -9.08 -8.36 -6.79
C ASN A 34 -7.69 -7.78 -7.11
N TYR A 35 -6.79 -7.85 -6.14
CA TYR A 35 -5.38 -7.47 -6.24
C TYR A 35 -4.52 -8.73 -6.10
N VAL A 36 -4.03 -9.23 -7.23
CA VAL A 36 -3.26 -10.47 -7.31
C VAL A 36 -1.79 -10.16 -7.08
N ILE A 37 -1.18 -10.83 -6.10
CA ILE A 37 0.26 -10.77 -5.88
C ILE A 37 0.92 -11.87 -6.71
N LEU A 38 1.85 -11.49 -7.58
CA LEU A 38 2.60 -12.40 -8.43
C LEU A 38 3.92 -12.79 -7.76
N ASP A 39 4.22 -14.08 -7.71
CA ASP A 39 5.53 -14.57 -7.24
C ASP A 39 6.61 -14.48 -8.33
N LYS A 40 6.23 -14.62 -9.60
CA LYS A 40 7.13 -14.64 -10.76
C LYS A 40 7.04 -13.34 -11.57
N ASP A 41 8.09 -13.07 -12.35
CA ASP A 41 8.18 -11.95 -13.29
C ASP A 41 7.19 -12.01 -14.47
N VAL A 42 6.48 -13.13 -14.62
CA VAL A 42 5.52 -13.32 -15.71
C VAL A 42 4.19 -12.68 -15.32
N ILE A 43 3.86 -11.58 -15.99
CA ILE A 43 2.61 -10.86 -15.77
C ILE A 43 1.49 -11.55 -16.55
N LYS A 44 0.61 -12.26 -15.83
CA LYS A 44 -0.64 -12.80 -16.38
C LYS A 44 -1.81 -11.98 -15.82
N LYS A 45 -2.29 -11.04 -16.63
CA LYS A 45 -3.41 -10.18 -16.24
C LYS A 45 -4.74 -10.80 -16.64
N SER A 46 -5.62 -10.98 -15.66
CA SER A 46 -7.02 -11.37 -15.89
C SER A 46 -7.89 -10.12 -15.98
N LYS A 47 -8.92 -10.15 -16.82
CA LYS A 47 -9.82 -9.00 -17.06
C LYS A 47 -10.44 -8.53 -15.73
N GLY A 48 -10.31 -7.24 -15.43
CA GLY A 48 -10.86 -6.63 -14.20
C GLY A 48 -10.05 -6.84 -12.91
N LYS A 49 -8.87 -7.48 -12.97
CA LYS A 49 -7.99 -7.69 -11.80
C LYS A 49 -6.74 -6.81 -11.91
N LYS A 50 -6.29 -6.29 -10.75
CA LYS A 50 -5.02 -5.59 -10.64
C LYS A 50 -3.92 -6.58 -10.27
N VAL A 51 -2.75 -6.45 -10.88
CA VAL A 51 -1.61 -7.34 -10.63
C VAL A 51 -0.43 -6.54 -10.05
N GLY A 52 0.21 -7.11 -9.05
CA GLY A 52 1.33 -6.48 -8.37
C GLY A 52 2.31 -7.49 -7.81
N ARG A 53 3.41 -6.99 -7.24
CA ARG A 53 4.46 -7.82 -6.63
C ARG A 53 4.89 -7.26 -5.29
N ARG A 54 5.30 -8.16 -4.39
CA ARG A 54 5.89 -7.80 -3.10
C ARG A 54 7.41 -7.78 -3.18
N PHE A 55 8.01 -6.74 -2.62
CA PHE A 55 9.45 -6.55 -2.57
C PHE A 55 9.87 -6.23 -1.14
N LYS A 56 10.91 -6.91 -0.69
CA LYS A 56 11.65 -6.54 0.52
C LYS A 56 12.78 -5.62 0.11
N VAL A 57 12.81 -4.42 0.69
CA VAL A 57 13.81 -3.41 0.34
C VAL A 57 14.81 -3.28 1.46
N SER A 58 16.07 -3.54 1.11
CA SER A 58 17.22 -3.34 1.99
C SER A 58 18.36 -2.57 1.33
N SER A 59 18.33 -2.42 0.01
CA SER A 59 19.41 -1.80 -0.76
C SER A 59 18.90 -1.06 -2.00
N ASN A 60 19.74 -0.19 -2.56
CA ASN A 60 19.43 0.50 -3.83
C ASN A 60 19.21 -0.46 -5.01
N LYS A 61 19.88 -1.63 -5.01
CA LYS A 61 19.66 -2.68 -6.03
C LYS A 61 18.23 -3.21 -6.00
N ASP A 62 17.60 -3.23 -4.83
CA ASP A 62 16.21 -3.67 -4.71
C ASP A 62 15.25 -2.62 -5.29
N ILE A 63 15.58 -1.33 -5.15
CA ILE A 63 14.82 -0.22 -5.75
C ILE A 63 14.85 -0.31 -7.29
N GLU A 64 15.98 -0.66 -7.89
CA GLU A 64 16.10 -0.86 -9.34
C GLU A 64 15.24 -2.05 -9.80
N LYS A 65 15.25 -3.17 -9.08
CA LYS A 65 14.38 -4.32 -9.37
C LYS A 65 12.90 -3.98 -9.31
N ILE A 66 12.50 -3.13 -8.36
CA ILE A 66 11.12 -2.63 -8.25
C ILE A 66 10.78 -1.81 -9.52
N LEU A 67 11.65 -0.89 -9.91
CA LEU A 67 11.45 -0.05 -11.09
C LEU A 67 11.34 -0.88 -12.38
N ASP A 68 12.23 -1.86 -12.57
CA ASP A 68 12.20 -2.74 -13.73
C ASP A 68 10.94 -3.60 -13.75
N SER A 69 10.49 -4.08 -12.60
CA SER A 69 9.23 -4.80 -12.49
C SER A 69 8.03 -3.90 -12.78
N ALA A 70 8.02 -2.67 -12.28
CA ALA A 70 6.95 -1.70 -12.52
C ALA A 70 6.85 -1.33 -14.01
N LYS A 71 7.98 -1.10 -14.68
CA LYS A 71 8.05 -0.84 -16.14
C LYS A 71 7.46 -1.96 -17.00
N LYS A 72 7.45 -3.21 -16.51
CA LYS A 72 6.82 -4.34 -17.22
C LYS A 72 5.28 -4.27 -17.18
N GLY A 73 4.68 -3.31 -16.48
CA GLY A 73 3.24 -3.08 -16.46
C GLY A 73 2.53 -3.61 -15.20
N LEU A 74 3.19 -3.54 -14.04
CA LEU A 74 2.51 -3.82 -12.77
C LEU A 74 1.55 -2.67 -12.41
N ASP A 75 0.35 -3.01 -11.95
CA ASP A 75 -0.63 -2.05 -11.47
C ASP A 75 -0.26 -1.51 -10.07
N PHE A 76 0.41 -2.33 -9.25
CA PHE A 76 0.88 -1.92 -7.92
C PHE A 76 2.14 -2.68 -7.48
N VAL A 77 2.85 -2.14 -6.51
CA VAL A 77 3.96 -2.80 -5.81
C VAL A 77 3.73 -2.74 -4.31
N ILE A 78 4.02 -3.84 -3.60
CA ILE A 78 4.00 -3.90 -2.15
C ILE A 78 5.44 -3.81 -1.65
N ILE A 79 5.74 -2.81 -0.83
CA ILE A 79 7.06 -2.53 -0.31
C ILE A 79 7.08 -2.87 1.18
N GLU A 80 8.03 -3.73 1.54
CA GLU A 80 8.36 -4.07 2.91
C GLU A 80 9.74 -3.55 3.22
N VAL A 81 9.81 -2.54 4.09
CA VAL A 81 11.07 -1.92 4.52
C VAL A 81 11.40 -2.44 5.92
N LYS A 82 12.59 -3.03 6.10
CA LYS A 82 13.03 -3.51 7.42
C LYS A 82 13.51 -2.39 8.35
N ASP A 83 14.19 -1.39 7.79
CA ASP A 83 14.70 -0.23 8.53
C ASP A 83 14.21 1.07 7.88
N TRP A 84 13.19 1.69 8.47
CA TRP A 84 12.59 2.95 8.01
C TRP A 84 13.45 4.19 8.31
N LYS A 85 14.57 4.03 9.01
CA LYS A 85 15.47 5.11 9.46
C LYS A 85 16.21 5.83 8.32
N ILE A 86 16.12 5.32 7.10
CA ILE A 86 16.78 5.87 5.91
C ILE A 86 15.69 6.21 4.87
N ILE A 87 16.09 6.77 3.73
CA ILE A 87 15.33 7.35 2.63
C ILE A 87 15.02 6.29 1.50
N PRO A 88 14.58 5.03 1.72
CA PRO A 88 14.29 4.13 0.60
C PRO A 88 12.89 4.39 0.02
N LEU A 89 11.88 4.69 0.84
CA LEU A 89 10.52 4.85 0.33
C LEU A 89 10.38 6.14 -0.50
N GLU A 90 11.00 7.24 -0.05
CA GLU A 90 11.08 8.50 -0.80
C GLU A 90 11.66 8.31 -2.20
N ASN A 91 12.79 7.61 -2.28
CA ASN A 91 13.45 7.30 -3.55
C ASN A 91 12.61 6.40 -4.44
N ILE A 92 11.87 5.45 -3.86
CA ILE A 92 10.96 4.59 -4.61
C ILE A 92 9.77 5.40 -5.13
N ILE A 93 9.16 6.24 -4.29
CA ILE A 93 8.05 7.15 -4.67
C ILE A 93 8.51 8.03 -5.83
N ALA A 94 9.65 8.71 -5.71
CA ALA A 94 10.18 9.58 -6.76
C ALA A 94 10.40 8.85 -8.09
N LYS A 95 10.91 7.62 -8.06
CA LYS A 95 11.17 6.80 -9.26
C LYS A 95 9.89 6.25 -9.89
N LEU A 96 8.89 5.89 -9.07
CA LEU A 96 7.64 5.30 -9.54
C LEU A 96 6.56 6.33 -9.82
N HIS A 97 6.66 7.57 -9.36
CA HIS A 97 5.64 8.61 -9.53
C HIS A 97 5.32 8.92 -11.01
N LYS A 98 6.26 8.68 -11.93
CA LYS A 98 6.03 8.82 -13.39
C LYS A 98 5.37 7.60 -14.02
N LEU A 99 5.25 6.50 -13.28
CA LEU A 99 4.60 5.28 -13.73
C LEU A 99 3.18 5.23 -13.17
N HIS A 100 2.26 4.64 -13.92
CA HIS A 100 0.90 4.37 -13.44
C HIS A 100 0.86 3.14 -12.50
N THR A 101 1.83 3.02 -11.60
CA THR A 101 1.99 1.90 -10.67
C THR A 101 1.80 2.40 -9.25
N GLN A 102 0.80 1.86 -8.55
CA GLN A 102 0.50 2.24 -7.17
C GLN A 102 1.51 1.67 -6.18
N ILE A 103 1.79 2.40 -5.10
CA ILE A 103 2.76 2.03 -4.07
C ILE A 103 2.01 1.66 -2.78
N PHE A 104 2.11 0.39 -2.38
CA PHE A 104 1.55 -0.11 -1.14
C PHE A 104 2.68 -0.38 -0.14
N ALA A 105 2.63 0.21 1.05
CA ALA A 105 3.63 -0.05 2.10
C ALA A 105 3.07 -0.96 3.20
N ILE A 106 3.91 -1.83 3.78
CA ILE A 106 3.53 -2.60 4.97
C ILE A 106 3.88 -1.81 6.23
N ALA A 107 2.93 -1.70 7.15
CA ALA A 107 3.13 -1.13 8.49
C ALA A 107 2.71 -2.14 9.56
N ASN A 108 3.43 -2.19 10.68
CA ASN A 108 3.15 -3.12 11.78
C ASN A 108 2.65 -2.42 13.05
N ASN A 109 2.60 -1.09 13.08
CA ASN A 109 1.97 -0.32 14.15
C ASN A 109 1.35 0.99 13.60
N PRO A 110 0.43 1.65 14.34
CA PRO A 110 -0.22 2.89 13.89
C PRO A 110 0.75 4.03 13.58
N LYS A 111 1.88 4.12 14.31
CA LYS A 111 2.90 5.16 14.10
C LYS A 111 3.59 5.00 12.74
N GLU A 112 3.93 3.76 12.37
CA GLU A 112 4.46 3.43 11.04
C GLU A 112 3.45 3.78 9.96
N ALA A 113 2.18 3.38 10.11
CA ALA A 113 1.14 3.67 9.13
C ALA A 113 1.02 5.18 8.88
N ARG A 114 0.92 5.97 9.96
CA ARG A 114 0.91 7.44 9.89
C ARG A 114 2.13 7.98 9.14
N LYS A 115 3.32 7.50 9.49
CA LYS A 115 4.57 7.93 8.85
C LYS A 115 4.55 7.64 7.35
N MET A 116 4.11 6.45 6.92
CA MET A 116 4.09 6.07 5.50
C MET A 116 3.23 7.01 4.64
N PHE A 117 2.10 7.49 5.17
CA PHE A 117 1.25 8.47 4.47
C PHE A 117 1.83 9.88 4.44
N SER A 118 2.69 10.26 5.39
CA SER A 118 3.28 11.60 5.46
C SER A 118 4.60 11.76 4.68
N ILE A 119 5.10 10.72 4.01
CA ILE A 119 6.39 10.77 3.33
C ILE A 119 6.33 11.66 2.07
N LEU A 120 7.24 12.63 1.95
CA LEU A 120 7.34 13.62 0.85
C LEU A 120 6.08 14.45 0.58
N ASP A 121 5.13 14.53 1.50
CA ASP A 121 3.77 15.11 1.29
C ASP A 121 2.94 14.48 0.15
N VAL A 122 3.55 13.59 -0.65
CA VAL A 122 2.91 12.78 -1.70
C VAL A 122 2.42 11.45 -1.13
N GLY A 123 3.15 10.90 -0.15
CA GLY A 123 2.82 9.66 0.55
C GLY A 123 2.91 8.41 -0.33
N VAL A 124 2.38 7.31 0.22
CA VAL A 124 2.10 6.07 -0.51
C VAL A 124 0.61 6.00 -0.85
N ASP A 125 0.26 5.31 -1.93
CA ASP A 125 -1.15 5.14 -2.33
C ASP A 125 -1.97 4.34 -1.32
N ALA A 126 -1.35 3.36 -0.65
CA ALA A 126 -2.00 2.58 0.40
C ALA A 126 -1.01 2.03 1.43
N VAL A 127 -1.53 1.77 2.64
CA VAL A 127 -0.80 1.05 3.68
C VAL A 127 -1.52 -0.26 3.99
N ILE A 128 -0.80 -1.37 3.87
CA ILE A 128 -1.21 -2.69 4.35
C ILE A 128 -0.82 -2.75 5.83
N PHE A 129 -1.79 -2.53 6.69
CA PHE A 129 -1.58 -2.50 8.13
C PHE A 129 -1.72 -3.91 8.72
N ASN A 130 -0.61 -4.46 9.20
CA ASN A 130 -0.54 -5.79 9.79
C ASN A 130 -0.69 -5.68 11.32
N THR A 131 -1.88 -6.01 11.83
CA THR A 131 -2.18 -6.03 13.26
C THR A 131 -3.17 -7.12 13.62
N GLY A 132 -3.07 -7.64 14.85
CA GLY A 132 -4.05 -8.52 15.46
C GLY A 132 -5.11 -7.79 16.29
N SER A 133 -5.03 -6.46 16.40
CA SER A 133 -5.85 -5.65 17.31
C SER A 133 -6.75 -4.67 16.55
N ILE A 134 -8.06 -4.79 16.73
CA ILE A 134 -9.02 -3.84 16.18
C ILE A 134 -8.86 -2.43 16.77
N ASN A 135 -8.32 -2.32 17.99
CA ASN A 135 -8.10 -1.02 18.61
C ASN A 135 -6.98 -0.25 17.89
N GLU A 136 -5.92 -0.93 17.47
CA GLU A 136 -4.84 -0.30 16.67
C GLU A 136 -5.35 0.12 15.28
N VAL A 137 -6.28 -0.63 14.70
CA VAL A 137 -6.96 -0.25 13.46
C VAL A 137 -7.72 1.06 13.65
N ARG A 138 -8.53 1.16 14.71
CA ARG A 138 -9.28 2.39 15.01
C ARG A 138 -8.35 3.58 15.29
N GLU A 139 -7.28 3.36 16.06
CA GLU A 139 -6.27 4.39 16.32
C GLU A 139 -5.65 4.89 15.01
N SER A 140 -5.30 3.97 14.11
CA SER A 140 -4.78 4.30 12.78
C SER A 140 -5.79 5.11 11.96
N LEU A 141 -7.08 4.73 11.96
CA LEU A 141 -8.14 5.46 11.25
C LEU A 141 -8.33 6.88 11.79
N VAL A 142 -8.23 7.09 13.10
CA VAL A 142 -8.29 8.42 13.71
C VAL A 142 -7.15 9.30 13.21
N TYR A 143 -5.92 8.78 13.17
CA TYR A 143 -4.76 9.55 12.66
C TYR A 143 -4.89 9.90 11.18
N LEU A 144 -5.51 9.03 10.37
CA LEU A 144 -5.74 9.30 8.95
C LEU A 144 -6.91 10.28 8.72
N GLY A 145 -7.91 10.28 9.60
CA GLY A 145 -9.03 11.22 9.56
C GLY A 145 -8.69 12.63 10.06
N SER A 146 -7.57 12.81 10.77
CA SER A 146 -7.14 14.12 11.28
C SER A 146 -6.44 14.97 10.21
N LYS A 147 -7.28 15.71 9.46
CA LYS A 147 -7.06 16.99 8.76
C LYS A 147 -5.92 17.07 7.72
N SER A 148 -6.29 17.14 6.44
CA SER A 148 -5.61 18.05 5.51
C SER A 148 -6.10 19.47 5.76
N PHE A 149 -5.18 20.42 5.77
CA PHE A 149 -5.51 21.84 5.70
C PHE A 149 -5.11 22.31 4.31
N ASP A 150 -6.06 22.90 3.57
CA ASP A 150 -5.72 23.56 2.32
C ASP A 150 -4.84 24.77 2.64
N LEU A 151 -3.64 24.80 2.08
CA LEU A 151 -2.75 25.95 2.20
C LEU A 151 -3.34 27.11 1.38
N SER A 152 -3.67 28.20 2.06
CA SER A 152 -4.03 29.47 1.41
C SER A 152 -2.82 30.38 1.33
N VAL A 153 -2.68 31.12 0.21
CA VAL A 153 -1.65 32.15 0.07
C VAL A 153 -1.83 33.22 1.16
N ALA A 154 -0.84 33.39 2.01
CA ALA A 154 -0.82 34.46 3.00
C ALA A 154 -0.33 35.76 2.34
N LYS A 155 -1.09 36.85 2.50
CA LYS A 155 -0.64 38.18 2.12
C LYS A 155 0.26 38.72 3.23
N ILE A 156 1.51 39.01 2.91
CA ILE A 156 2.40 39.78 3.77
C ILE A 156 1.94 41.24 3.70
N ILE A 157 1.60 41.82 4.85
CA ILE A 157 1.24 43.23 5.01
C ILE A 157 2.45 43.97 5.55
#